data_AF-A0A5E4WU14-F1
#
_entry.id   AF-A0A5E4WU14-F1
#
_cell.length_a   1.000
_cell.length_b   1.000
_cell.length_c   1.000
_cell.angle_alpha   90.00
_cell.angle_beta   90.00
_cell.angle_gamma   90.00
#
_symmetry.space_group_name_H-M   'P 1'
#
loop_
_entity.id
_entity.type
_entity.pdbx_description
1 polymer ?
#
loop_
_entity_poly.entity_id
_entity_poly.type
_entity_poly.pdbx_seq_one_letter_code
_entity_poly.pdbx_strand_id
1 'polypeptide(L)'
;MKSDHLKYCIDALNALRQSKHQELSTSVNEELKALVEELERCLQDREDEVEVPRHLRMRALELIVQAAGIVSNLAALIHRFFNPS
;
A
#
# COMPACT_ATOMS: atom_id res chain seq x y z
N MET A 1 16.64 -5.09 10.34
CA MET A 1 15.30 -5.68 10.63
C MET A 1 14.15 -4.70 10.44
N LYS A 2 14.06 -3.58 11.20
CA LYS A 2 12.96 -2.61 11.02
C LYS A 2 12.98 -1.91 9.64
N SER A 3 14.17 -1.56 9.14
CA SER A 3 14.31 -1.00 7.78
C SER A 3 13.96 -2.01 6.69
N ASP A 4 14.29 -3.30 6.88
CA ASP A 4 13.94 -4.38 5.93
C ASP A 4 12.42 -4.55 5.80
N HIS A 5 11.68 -4.47 6.92
CA HIS A 5 10.22 -4.53 6.88
C HIS A 5 9.61 -3.31 6.18
N LEU A 6 10.13 -2.10 6.42
CA LEU A 6 9.64 -0.91 5.72
C LEU A 6 9.93 -0.98 4.22
N LYS A 7 11.12 -1.46 3.84
CA LYS A 7 11.47 -1.68 2.44
C LYS A 7 10.52 -2.67 1.77
N TYR A 8 10.23 -3.79 2.43
CA TYR A 8 9.24 -4.75 1.94
C TYR A 8 7.85 -4.13 1.77
N CYS A 9 7.42 -3.27 2.70
CA CYS A 9 6.15 -2.55 2.58
C CYS A 9 6.14 -1.61 1.36
N ILE A 10 7.22 -0.87 1.12
CA ILE A 10 7.35 0.03 -0.03
C ILE A 10 7.29 -0.77 -1.34
N ASP A 11 8.03 -1.88 -1.42
CA ASP A 11 8.05 -2.75 -2.59
C ASP A 11 6.64 -3.31 -2.88
N ALA A 12 5.91 -3.74 -1.84
CA ALA A 12 4.55 -4.25 -1.97
C ALA A 12 3.56 -3.17 -2.43
N LEU A 13 3.65 -1.94 -1.89
CA LEU A 13 2.80 -0.82 -2.32
C LEU A 13 3.08 -0.41 -3.77
N ASN A 14 4.36 -0.39 -4.18
CA ASN A 14 4.74 -0.15 -5.57
C ASN A 14 4.23 -1.25 -6.50
N ALA A 15 4.33 -2.52 -6.11
CA ALA A 15 3.81 -3.64 -6.89
C ALA A 15 2.29 -3.57 -7.04
N LEU A 16 1.55 -3.22 -5.97
CA LEU A 16 0.11 -2.98 -6.01
C LEU A 16 -0.22 -1.87 -7.01
N ARG A 17 0.49 -0.73 -6.91
CA ARG A 17 0.31 0.41 -7.81
C ARG A 17 0.51 0.02 -9.27
N GLN A 18 1.61 -0.65 -9.58
CA GLN A 18 1.98 -1.02 -10.95
C GLN A 18 1.03 -2.06 -11.54
N SER A 19 0.72 -3.11 -10.77
CA SER A 19 -0.16 -4.20 -11.22
C SER A 19 -1.61 -3.76 -11.41
N LYS A 20 -2.05 -2.73 -10.67
CA LYS A 20 -3.45 -2.29 -10.63
C LYS A 20 -3.68 -0.86 -11.11
N HIS A 21 -2.67 -0.21 -11.69
CA HIS A 21 -2.75 1.21 -12.06
C HIS A 21 -3.91 1.54 -13.01
N GLN A 22 -4.35 0.59 -13.86
CA GLN A 22 -5.48 0.76 -14.77
C GLN A 22 -6.84 0.61 -14.08
N GLU A 23 -6.87 -0.13 -12.96
CA GLU A 23 -8.08 -0.38 -12.16
C GLU A 23 -8.25 0.69 -11.08
N LEU A 24 -7.15 1.24 -10.55
CA LEU A 24 -7.16 2.32 -9.57
C LEU A 24 -7.66 3.63 -10.18
N SER A 25 -8.40 4.40 -9.40
CA SER A 25 -8.72 5.78 -9.79
C SER A 25 -7.45 6.64 -9.81
N THR A 26 -7.42 7.67 -10.65
CA THR A 26 -6.28 8.60 -10.74
C THR A 26 -5.92 9.19 -9.38
N SER A 27 -6.91 9.50 -8.53
CA SER A 27 -6.69 10.01 -7.17
C SER A 27 -5.95 9.00 -6.30
N VAL A 28 -6.45 7.75 -6.24
CA VAL A 28 -5.84 6.71 -5.40
C VAL A 28 -4.43 6.37 -5.89
N ASN A 29 -4.19 6.41 -7.20
CA ASN A 29 -2.87 6.15 -7.77
C ASN A 29 -1.84 7.24 -7.38
N GLU A 30 -2.21 8.53 -7.48
CA GLU A 30 -1.33 9.64 -7.09
C GLU A 30 -1.11 9.69 -5.57
N GLU A 31 -2.13 9.38 -4.77
CA GLU A 31 -2.00 9.31 -3.31
C GLU A 31 -1.09 8.15 -2.87
N LEU A 32 -1.20 7.00 -3.53
CA LEU A 32 -0.33 5.85 -3.29
C LEU A 32 1.13 6.16 -3.69
N LYS A 33 1.33 6.92 -4.77
CA LYS A 33 2.66 7.40 -5.18
C LYS A 33 3.27 8.33 -4.12
N ALA A 34 2.53 9.34 -3.69
CA ALA A 34 3.01 10.30 -2.69
C ALA A 34 3.36 9.60 -1.36
N LEU A 35 2.55 8.64 -0.94
CA LEU A 35 2.82 7.84 0.24
C LEU A 35 4.11 7.02 0.11
N VAL A 36 4.33 6.37 -1.03
CA VAL A 36 5.58 5.62 -1.29
C VAL A 36 6.80 6.53 -1.18
N GLU A 37 6.76 7.72 -1.79
CA GLU A 37 7.84 8.71 -1.72
C GLU A 37 8.11 9.20 -0.28
N GLU A 38 7.07 9.29 0.56
CA GLU A 38 7.22 9.63 1.99
C GLU A 38 7.83 8.49 2.82
N LEU A 39 7.45 7.25 2.53
CA LEU A 39 8.03 6.07 3.18
C LEU A 39 9.48 5.82 2.77
N GLU A 40 9.84 6.09 1.51
CA GLU A 40 11.21 6.05 1.02
C GLU A 40 12.10 7.10 1.70
N ARG A 41 11.59 8.31 1.94
CA ARG A 41 12.29 9.33 2.73
C ARG A 41 12.55 8.87 4.17
N CYS A 42 11.60 8.16 4.78
CA CYS A 42 11.80 7.57 6.12
C CYS A 42 12.94 6.52 6.14
N LEU A 43 13.28 5.91 5.01
CA LEU A 43 14.44 5.01 4.88
C LEU A 43 15.75 5.74 4.64
N GLN A 44 15.73 6.86 3.90
CA GLN A 44 16.92 7.63 3.58
C GLN A 44 17.46 8.43 4.77
N ASP A 45 16.57 8.90 5.66
CA ASP A 45 16.95 9.85 6.71
C ASP A 45 17.66 9.23 7.93
N ARG A 46 17.74 7.89 8.09
CA ARG A 46 18.25 7.28 9.35
C ARG A 46 19.00 5.96 9.19
N GLU A 47 20.27 5.95 9.61
CA GLU A 47 21.15 4.76 9.60
C GLU A 47 20.84 3.74 10.71
N ASP A 48 20.23 4.13 11.85
CA ASP A 48 20.13 3.23 13.03
C ASP A 48 18.70 2.88 13.49
N GLU A 49 17.71 3.78 13.40
CA GLU A 49 16.32 3.47 13.75
C GLU A 49 15.30 4.15 12.84
N VAL A 50 14.70 3.34 11.98
CA VAL A 50 13.59 3.73 11.10
C VAL A 50 12.31 3.75 11.91
N GLU A 51 11.79 4.96 12.17
CA GLU A 51 10.50 5.17 12.80
C GLU A 51 9.53 5.83 11.82
N VAL A 52 8.50 5.09 11.40
CA VAL A 52 7.47 5.62 10.50
C VAL A 52 6.44 6.40 11.32
N PRO A 53 6.21 7.68 11.01
CA PRO A 53 5.19 8.49 11.66
C PRO A 53 3.81 7.79 11.66
N ARG A 54 3.07 7.93 12.77
CA ARG A 54 1.75 7.30 12.92
C ARG A 54 0.78 7.69 11.81
N HIS A 55 0.82 8.95 11.35
CA HIS A 55 -0.08 9.42 10.29
C HIS A 55 0.19 8.71 8.95
N LEU A 56 1.46 8.46 8.60
CA LEU A 56 1.81 7.68 7.39
C LEU A 56 1.35 6.23 7.48
N ARG A 57 1.49 5.61 8.65
CA ARG A 57 0.98 4.25 8.89
C ARG A 57 -0.54 4.16 8.73
N MET A 58 -1.28 5.11 9.30
CA MET A 58 -2.73 5.17 9.15
C MET A 58 -3.13 5.42 7.68
N ARG A 59 -2.44 6.34 7.01
CA ARG A 59 -2.71 6.65 5.60
C ARG A 59 -2.45 5.48 4.67
N ALA A 60 -1.38 4.71 4.93
CA ALA A 60 -1.10 3.49 4.19
C ALA A 60 -2.23 2.46 4.31
N LEU A 61 -2.77 2.25 5.51
CA LEU A 61 -3.88 1.33 5.72
C LEU A 61 -5.15 1.79 4.98
N GLU A 62 -5.48 3.08 5.03
CA GLU A 62 -6.63 3.64 4.32
C GLU A 62 -6.52 3.41 2.81
N LEU A 63 -5.36 3.72 2.22
CA LEU A 63 -5.13 3.55 0.78
C LEU A 63 -5.12 2.09 0.35
N ILE A 64 -4.59 1.18 1.17
CA ILE A 64 -4.67 -0.27 0.91
C ILE A 64 -6.13 -0.72 0.89
N VAL A 65 -6.96 -0.28 1.84
CA VAL A 65 -8.39 -0.64 1.89
C VAL A 65 -9.14 -0.08 0.68
N GLN A 66 -8.87 1.17 0.29
CA GLN A 66 -9.48 1.78 -0.89
C GLN A 66 -9.05 1.08 -2.17
N ALA A 67 -7.76 0.83 -2.35
CA ALA A 67 -7.23 0.09 -3.49
C ALA A 67 -7.82 -1.32 -3.53
N ALA A 68 -7.88 -2.04 -2.41
CA ALA A 68 -8.51 -3.35 -2.33
C ALA A 68 -10.00 -3.29 -2.67
N GLY A 69 -10.74 -2.27 -2.25
CA GLY A 69 -12.16 -2.10 -2.59
C GLY A 69 -12.40 -1.77 -4.08
N ILE A 70 -11.45 -1.13 -4.74
CA ILE A 70 -11.51 -0.81 -6.18
C ILE A 70 -11.12 -2.04 -7.02
N VAL A 71 -10.00 -2.66 -6.66
CA VAL A 71 -9.38 -3.78 -7.39
C VAL A 71 -10.12 -5.08 -7.17
N SER A 72 -10.74 -5.23 -6.00
CA SER A 72 -11.55 -6.38 -5.70
C SER A 72 -12.99 -6.02 -6.01
N ASN A 73 -13.60 -6.72 -6.96
CA ASN A 73 -15.04 -6.88 -6.91
C ASN A 73 -15.34 -7.59 -5.58
N LEU A 74 -15.75 -6.84 -4.56
CA LEU A 74 -15.97 -7.34 -3.20
C LEU A 74 -16.87 -8.59 -3.23
N ALA A 75 -17.81 -8.65 -4.18
CA ALA A 75 -18.65 -9.81 -4.44
C ALA A 75 -17.87 -11.05 -4.92
N ALA A 76 -16.82 -10.89 -5.74
CA ALA A 76 -15.96 -11.99 -6.18
C ALA A 76 -15.03 -12.50 -5.07
N LEU A 77 -14.56 -11.63 -4.17
CA LEU A 77 -13.82 -12.04 -2.97
C LEU A 77 -14.72 -12.80 -2.00
N ILE A 78 -15.91 -12.26 -1.71
CA ILE A 78 -16.93 -12.93 -0.87
C ILE A 78 -17.30 -14.29 -1.50
N HIS A 79 -17.52 -14.35 -2.81
CA HIS A 79 -17.82 -15.61 -3.48
C HIS A 79 -16.66 -16.60 -3.38
N ARG A 80 -15.40 -16.19 -3.56
CA ARG A 80 -14.24 -17.09 -3.40
C ARG A 80 -14.04 -17.58 -1.98
N PHE A 81 -14.33 -16.74 -0.98
CA PHE A 81 -14.12 -17.09 0.43
C PHE A 81 -15.25 -17.95 1.00
N PHE A 82 -16.51 -17.65 0.65
CA PHE A 82 -17.68 -18.34 1.19
C PHE A 82 -18.20 -19.46 0.28
N ASN A 83 -17.85 -19.46 -1.01
CA ASN A 83 -18.16 -20.53 -1.96
C ASN A 83 -16.90 -20.91 -2.78
N PRO A 84 -15.87 -21.50 -2.15
CA PRO A 84 -14.76 -22.08 -2.89
C PRO A 84 -15.29 -23.27 -3.70
N SER A 85 -15.27 -23.13 -5.03
CA SER A 85 -15.42 -24.26 -5.95
C SER A 85 -14.17 -25.13 -5.95
#